data_AF-A0A4Q3H628-F1
#
_entry.id   AF-A0A4Q3H628-F1
#
_cell.length_a   1.000
_cell.length_b   1.000
_cell.length_c   1.000
_cell.angle_alpha   90.00
_cell.angle_beta   90.00
_cell.angle_gamma   90.00
#
_symmetry.space_group_name_H-M   'P 1'
#
loop_
_entity.id
_entity.type
_entity.pdbx_description
1 polymer ?
#
loop_
_entity_poly.entity_id
_entity_poly.type
_entity_poly.pdbx_seq_one_letter_code
_entity_poly.pdbx_strand_id
1 'polypeptide(L)'
;MDAAMNDIYLAHEELELELLLEAIWRHYHYDFRGYSRSSLHRRLTRAQQRFECESLSQLQHRLLREPALFPELMSFLTIQVSEMFRDPAYFRALREQVIPHLRTYPSLKIWIAGCANGEEFYSLAILFREEGLDERTIFYCTDISPAALAKAEAGIFDLD
;
A
#
# COMPACT_ATOMS: atom_id res chain seq x y z
N MET A 1 6.54 -12.88 34.99
CA MET A 1 6.15 -13.71 33.84
C MET A 1 7.44 -14.32 33.30
N ASP A 2 7.57 -15.65 33.35
CA ASP A 2 8.83 -16.36 33.09
C ASP A 2 9.26 -16.22 31.61
N ALA A 3 10.57 -16.20 31.33
CA ALA A 3 11.10 -16.05 29.97
C ALA A 3 10.55 -17.13 29.00
N ALA A 4 10.44 -18.38 29.48
CA ALA A 4 9.86 -19.49 28.71
C ALA A 4 8.38 -19.27 28.35
N MET A 5 7.62 -18.57 29.20
CA MET A 5 6.23 -18.25 28.92
C MET A 5 6.14 -17.21 27.79
N ASN A 6 7.04 -16.22 27.82
CA ASN A 6 7.13 -15.17 26.80
C ASN A 6 7.50 -15.75 25.43
N ASP A 7 8.42 -16.72 25.39
CA ASP A 7 8.81 -17.41 24.15
C ASP A 7 7.66 -18.23 23.55
N ILE A 8 6.83 -18.87 24.38
CA ILE A 8 5.63 -19.60 23.94
C ILE A 8 4.58 -18.64 23.37
N TYR A 9 4.33 -17.50 24.03
CA TYR A 9 3.38 -16.50 23.55
C TYR A 9 3.78 -15.94 22.17
N LEU A 10 5.07 -15.64 21.98
CA LEU A 10 5.59 -15.17 20.70
C LEU A 10 5.46 -16.23 19.59
N ALA A 11 5.68 -17.51 19.91
CA ALA A 11 5.49 -18.61 18.96
C ALA A 11 4.02 -18.78 18.55
N HIS A 12 3.08 -18.59 19.48
CA HIS A 12 1.65 -18.63 19.17
C HIS A 12 1.22 -17.48 18.26
N GLU A 13 1.62 -16.24 18.56
CA GLU A 13 1.28 -15.08 17.74
C GLU A 13 1.82 -15.20 16.31
N GLU A 14 3.01 -15.75 16.13
CA GLU A 14 3.57 -15.96 14.79
C GLU A 14 2.78 -17.02 14.00
N LEU A 15 2.35 -18.11 14.66
CA LEU A 15 1.49 -19.11 14.03
C LEU A 15 0.13 -18.53 13.64
N GLU A 16 -0.50 -17.74 14.53
CA GLU A 16 -1.78 -17.11 14.20
C GLU A 16 -1.63 -16.10 13.04
N LEU A 17 -0.53 -15.36 13.00
CA LEU A 17 -0.21 -14.48 11.88
C LEU A 17 -0.13 -15.28 10.57
N GLU A 18 0.63 -16.37 10.54
CA GLU A 18 0.77 -17.22 9.35
C GLU A 18 -0.57 -17.77 8.87
N LEU A 19 -1.40 -18.26 9.79
CA LEU A 19 -2.73 -18.79 9.46
C LEU A 19 -3.67 -17.70 8.93
N LEU A 20 -3.62 -16.50 9.48
CA LEU A 20 -4.39 -15.36 8.98
C LEU A 20 -3.93 -14.95 7.58
N LEU A 21 -2.62 -14.84 7.33
CA LEU A 21 -2.10 -14.49 6.01
C LEU A 21 -2.42 -15.56 4.96
N GLU A 22 -2.35 -16.83 5.34
CA GLU A 22 -2.74 -17.95 4.48
C GLU A 22 -4.23 -17.91 4.16
N ALA A 23 -5.09 -17.61 5.15
CA ALA A 23 -6.52 -17.44 4.94
C ALA A 23 -6.81 -16.29 3.96
N ILE A 24 -6.12 -15.15 4.10
CA ILE A 24 -6.24 -14.01 3.19
C ILE A 24 -5.85 -14.41 1.77
N TRP A 25 -4.70 -15.08 1.60
CA TRP A 25 -4.24 -15.53 0.29
C TRP A 25 -5.20 -16.53 -0.37
N ARG A 26 -5.66 -17.53 0.38
CA ARG A 26 -6.54 -18.58 -0.16
C ARG A 26 -7.94 -18.07 -0.47
N HIS A 27 -8.46 -17.13 0.31
CA HIS A 27 -9.84 -16.65 0.15
C HIS A 27 -9.96 -15.45 -0.78
N TYR A 28 -8.99 -14.54 -0.75
CA TYR A 28 -9.04 -13.26 -1.46
C TYR A 28 -7.91 -13.06 -2.47
N HIS A 29 -6.93 -13.97 -2.55
CA HIS A 29 -5.80 -13.95 -3.50
C HIS A 29 -4.83 -12.78 -3.34
N TYR A 30 -4.84 -12.11 -2.18
CA TYR A 30 -3.83 -11.13 -1.79
C TYR A 30 -2.74 -11.80 -0.98
N ASP A 31 -1.48 -11.70 -1.43
CA ASP A 31 -0.35 -12.36 -0.76
C ASP A 31 0.51 -11.36 0.01
N PHE A 32 0.36 -11.37 1.33
CA PHE A 32 1.16 -10.56 2.26
C PHE A 32 2.27 -11.35 2.94
N ARG A 33 2.46 -12.64 2.63
CA ARG A 33 3.40 -13.53 3.34
C ARG A 33 4.86 -13.12 3.15
N GLY A 34 5.17 -12.35 2.09
CA GLY A 34 6.48 -11.75 1.86
C GLY A 34 6.73 -10.40 2.54
N TYR A 35 5.75 -9.84 3.26
CA TYR A 35 5.90 -8.54 3.91
C TYR A 35 6.67 -8.65 5.23
N SER A 36 7.27 -7.53 5.65
CA SER A 36 7.97 -7.45 6.93
C SER A 36 7.06 -7.81 8.10
N ARG A 37 7.43 -8.87 8.84
CA ARG A 37 6.68 -9.39 10.00
C ARG A 37 6.44 -8.33 11.07
N SER A 38 7.46 -7.55 11.41
CA SER A 38 7.33 -6.46 12.40
C SER A 38 6.34 -5.37 11.97
N SER A 39 6.25 -5.11 10.66
CA SER A 39 5.29 -4.18 10.08
C SER A 39 3.87 -4.74 10.09
N LEU A 40 3.71 -6.02 9.75
CA LEU A 40 2.44 -6.73 9.77
C LEU A 40 1.87 -6.82 11.19
N HIS A 41 2.67 -7.27 12.16
CA HIS A 41 2.27 -7.34 13.57
C HIS A 41 1.71 -6.00 14.05
N ARG A 42 2.45 -4.91 13.89
CA ARG A 42 1.99 -3.57 14.29
C ARG A 42 0.66 -3.16 13.65
N ARG A 43 0.44 -3.48 12.38
CA ARG A 43 -0.80 -3.15 11.65
C ARG A 43 -1.96 -4.02 12.10
N LEU A 44 -1.71 -5.31 12.27
CA LEU A 44 -2.72 -6.27 12.70
C LEU A 44 -3.12 -6.07 14.16
N THR A 45 -2.22 -5.61 15.04
CA THR A 45 -2.60 -5.16 16.38
C THR A 45 -3.60 -4.00 16.33
N ARG A 46 -3.41 -3.03 15.41
CA ARG A 46 -4.38 -1.94 15.23
C ARG A 46 -5.69 -2.44 14.64
N ALA A 47 -5.64 -3.40 13.71
CA ALA A 47 -6.84 -4.04 13.17
C ALA A 47 -7.61 -4.79 14.27
N GLN A 48 -6.94 -5.55 15.12
CA GLN A 48 -7.53 -6.22 16.28
C GLN A 48 -8.26 -5.24 17.20
N GLN A 49 -7.65 -4.09 17.51
CA GLN A 49 -8.31 -3.04 18.29
C GLN A 49 -9.54 -2.47 17.56
N ARG A 50 -9.43 -2.19 16.25
CA ARG A 50 -10.52 -1.66 15.43
C ARG A 50 -11.72 -2.60 15.33
N PHE A 51 -11.46 -3.90 15.28
CA PHE A 51 -12.45 -4.97 15.15
C PHE A 51 -12.79 -5.65 16.47
N GLU A 52 -12.30 -5.13 17.60
CA GLU A 52 -12.56 -5.65 18.94
C GLU A 52 -12.25 -7.15 19.06
N CYS A 53 -11.12 -7.58 18.50
CA CYS A 53 -10.63 -8.96 18.53
C CYS A 53 -9.47 -9.11 19.51
N GLU A 54 -9.55 -10.10 20.40
CA GLU A 54 -8.54 -10.39 21.42
C GLU A 54 -7.34 -11.14 20.84
N SER A 55 -7.48 -11.81 19.70
CA SER A 55 -6.42 -12.56 19.02
C SER A 55 -6.52 -12.48 17.50
N LEU A 56 -5.44 -12.86 16.80
CA LEU A 56 -5.46 -12.97 15.34
C LEU A 56 -6.33 -14.15 14.90
N SER A 57 -6.46 -15.20 15.71
CA SER A 57 -7.42 -16.28 15.47
C SER A 57 -8.87 -15.79 15.47
N GLN A 58 -9.24 -14.89 16.39
CA GLN A 58 -10.59 -14.29 16.41
C GLN A 58 -10.80 -13.41 15.17
N LEU A 59 -9.80 -12.61 14.80
CA LEU A 59 -9.86 -11.80 13.59
C LEU A 59 -10.01 -12.69 12.33
N GLN A 60 -9.28 -13.81 12.26
CA GLN A 60 -9.39 -14.79 11.18
C GLN A 60 -10.80 -15.40 11.12
N HIS A 61 -11.38 -15.77 12.26
CA HIS A 61 -12.75 -16.29 12.31
C HIS A 61 -13.73 -15.29 11.68
N ARG A 62 -13.67 -14.02 12.10
CA ARG A 62 -14.53 -12.96 11.55
C ARG A 62 -14.28 -12.75 10.07
N LEU A 63 -13.02 -12.66 9.63
CA LEU A 63 -12.66 -12.50 8.23
C LEU A 63 -13.24 -13.60 7.32
N LEU A 64 -13.31 -14.84 7.80
CA LEU A 64 -13.84 -15.99 7.06
C LEU A 64 -15.37 -16.09 7.08
N ARG A 65 -16.05 -15.40 8.00
CA ARG A 65 -17.51 -15.46 8.18
C ARG A 65 -18.23 -14.17 7.78
N GLU A 66 -17.51 -13.05 7.76
CA GLU A 66 -18.00 -11.71 7.48
C GLU A 66 -17.19 -11.10 6.31
N PRO A 67 -17.46 -11.46 5.04
CA PRO A 67 -16.68 -10.99 3.89
C PRO A 67 -16.61 -9.46 3.75
N ALA A 68 -17.62 -8.74 4.27
CA ALA A 68 -17.68 -7.29 4.29
C ALA A 68 -16.57 -6.64 5.16
N LEU A 69 -15.92 -7.39 6.05
CA LEU A 69 -14.83 -6.91 6.89
C LEU A 69 -13.53 -6.72 6.08
N PHE A 70 -13.34 -7.50 5.01
CA PHE A 70 -12.07 -7.56 4.31
C PHE A 70 -11.59 -6.23 3.70
N PRO A 71 -12.44 -5.40 3.06
CA PRO A 71 -12.01 -4.10 2.54
C PRO A 71 -11.43 -3.19 3.63
N GLU A 72 -12.00 -3.22 4.84
CA GLU A 72 -11.49 -2.44 5.96
C GLU A 72 -10.17 -3.05 6.49
N LEU A 73 -10.08 -4.38 6.64
CA LEU A 73 -8.82 -5.04 7.01
C LEU A 73 -7.69 -4.75 6.01
N MET A 74 -8.00 -4.73 4.72
CA MET A 74 -7.05 -4.41 3.64
C MET A 74 -6.39 -3.06 3.86
N SER A 75 -7.15 -2.05 4.31
CA SER A 75 -6.62 -0.71 4.60
C SER A 75 -5.52 -0.71 5.65
N PHE A 76 -5.55 -1.64 6.62
CA PHE A 76 -4.49 -1.80 7.62
C PHE A 76 -3.27 -2.49 7.03
N LEU A 77 -3.47 -3.44 6.10
CA LEU A 77 -2.38 -4.22 5.51
C LEU A 77 -1.62 -3.45 4.44
N THR A 78 -2.26 -2.50 3.75
CA THR A 78 -1.63 -1.61 2.77
C THR A 78 -1.05 -0.35 3.44
N ILE A 79 0.12 0.12 2.99
CA ILE A 79 0.61 1.46 3.38
C ILE A 79 0.03 2.45 2.38
N GLN A 80 -0.80 3.39 2.83
CA GLN A 80 -1.36 4.44 1.97
C GLN A 80 -0.80 5.83 2.28
N VAL A 81 0.46 5.91 2.71
CA VAL A 81 1.12 7.19 2.94
C VAL A 81 1.86 7.56 1.67
N SER A 82 1.34 8.55 0.96
CA SER A 82 2.04 9.26 -0.08
C SER A 82 1.77 10.75 0.11
N GLU A 83 2.74 11.58 -0.23
CA GLU A 83 2.64 13.03 -0.20
C GLU A 83 3.18 13.55 -1.54
N MET A 84 2.74 14.74 -1.93
CA MET A 84 3.22 15.34 -3.16
C MET A 84 4.74 15.54 -3.07
N PHE A 85 5.47 15.08 -4.07
CA PHE A 85 6.94 15.15 -4.14
C PHE A 85 7.66 14.56 -2.91
N ARG A 86 7.13 13.46 -2.34
CA ARG A 86 7.62 12.77 -1.13
C ARG A 86 9.14 12.70 -0.95
N ASP A 87 9.86 12.41 -2.02
CA ASP A 87 11.33 12.47 -2.03
C ASP A 87 11.78 13.52 -3.07
N PRO A 88 12.00 14.78 -2.65
CA PRO A 88 12.40 15.83 -3.58
C PRO A 88 13.72 15.53 -4.31
N ALA A 89 14.64 14.79 -3.69
CA ALA A 89 15.91 14.42 -4.31
C ALA A 89 15.69 13.41 -5.44
N TYR A 90 14.78 12.45 -5.26
CA TYR A 90 14.34 11.54 -6.31
C TYR A 90 13.75 12.28 -7.51
N PHE A 91 12.79 13.19 -7.30
CA PHE A 91 12.17 13.95 -8.40
C PHE A 91 13.18 14.87 -9.11
N ARG A 92 14.12 15.45 -8.35
CA ARG A 92 15.23 16.23 -8.92
C ARG A 92 16.13 15.36 -9.80
N ALA A 93 16.53 14.19 -9.33
CA ALA A 93 17.34 13.27 -10.13
C ALA A 93 16.59 12.82 -11.39
N LEU A 94 15.29 12.55 -11.29
CA LEU A 94 14.45 12.21 -12.45
C LEU A 94 14.47 13.36 -13.48
N ARG A 95 14.28 14.60 -13.03
CA ARG A 95 14.35 15.81 -13.87
C ARG A 95 15.72 15.99 -14.53
N GLU A 96 16.80 15.89 -13.77
CA GLU A 96 18.14 16.22 -14.27
C GLU A 96 18.74 15.09 -15.13
N GLN A 97 18.41 13.82 -14.82
CA GLN A 97 19.11 12.67 -15.40
C GLN A 97 18.24 11.87 -16.38
N VAL A 98 16.93 11.78 -16.14
CA VAL A 98 16.04 10.89 -16.91
C VAL A 98 15.24 11.65 -17.97
N ILE A 99 14.64 12.79 -17.60
CA ILE A 99 13.84 13.62 -18.52
C ILE A 99 14.58 14.00 -19.81
N PRO A 100 15.88 14.37 -19.81
CA PRO A 100 16.61 14.69 -21.04
C PRO A 100 16.59 13.55 -22.05
N HIS A 101 16.66 12.30 -21.56
CA HIS A 101 16.57 11.11 -22.41
C HIS A 101 15.13 10.88 -22.88
N LEU A 102 14.14 11.03 -22.00
CA LEU A 102 12.73 10.85 -22.35
C LEU A 102 12.25 11.83 -23.43
N ARG A 103 12.82 13.04 -23.48
CA ARG A 103 12.53 14.04 -24.52
C ARG A 103 12.76 13.55 -25.95
N THR A 104 13.67 12.61 -26.13
CA THR A 104 14.03 12.07 -27.45
C THR A 104 12.98 11.12 -28.03
N TYR A 105 12.08 10.60 -27.20
CA TYR A 105 11.05 9.66 -27.62
C TYR A 105 9.79 10.40 -28.10
N PRO A 106 9.14 9.95 -29.19
CA PRO A 106 7.95 10.60 -29.73
C PRO A 106 6.70 10.40 -28.85
N SER A 107 6.68 9.37 -28.02
CA SER A 107 5.58 9.04 -27.10
C SER A 107 6.11 8.29 -25.89
N LEU A 108 5.49 8.49 -24.72
CA LEU A 108 5.92 7.89 -23.46
C LEU A 108 4.78 7.10 -22.82
N LYS A 109 5.12 5.98 -22.18
CA LYS A 109 4.22 5.20 -21.33
C LYS A 109 4.92 5.00 -19.99
N ILE A 110 4.37 5.61 -18.95
CA ILE A 110 4.94 5.57 -17.60
C ILE A 110 4.01 4.71 -16.73
N TRP A 111 4.56 3.72 -16.05
CA TRP A 111 3.81 2.88 -15.13
C TRP A 111 4.18 3.22 -13.69
N ILE A 112 3.17 3.57 -12.91
CA ILE A 112 3.24 3.86 -11.48
C ILE A 112 2.61 2.67 -10.74
N ALA A 113 3.49 1.82 -10.20
CA ALA A 113 3.10 0.60 -9.51
C ALA A 113 2.96 0.88 -7.99
N GLY A 114 1.72 0.86 -7.50
CA GLY A 114 1.38 1.24 -6.12
C GLY A 114 1.20 2.75 -5.99
N CYS A 115 0.29 3.34 -6.78
CA CYS A 115 0.11 4.79 -6.82
C CYS A 115 -0.56 5.40 -5.57
N ALA A 116 -0.99 4.57 -4.60
CA ALA A 116 -1.69 5.00 -3.40
C ALA A 116 -2.86 5.94 -3.73
N ASN A 117 -3.02 7.07 -3.02
CA ASN A 117 -4.09 8.04 -3.27
C ASN A 117 -3.77 9.00 -4.43
N GLY A 118 -2.72 8.74 -5.21
CA GLY A 118 -2.41 9.45 -6.44
C GLY A 118 -1.33 10.53 -6.33
N GLU A 119 -0.80 10.82 -5.15
CA GLU A 119 0.15 11.92 -4.95
C GLU A 119 1.43 11.75 -5.80
N GLU A 120 1.95 10.52 -5.93
CA GLU A 120 3.10 10.25 -6.81
C GLU A 120 2.75 10.47 -8.29
N PHE A 121 1.55 10.04 -8.71
CA PHE A 121 1.05 10.28 -10.06
C PHE A 121 0.95 11.77 -10.36
N TYR A 122 0.31 12.56 -9.49
CA TYR A 122 0.19 14.00 -9.71
C TYR A 122 1.55 14.70 -9.67
N SER A 123 2.48 14.27 -8.81
CA SER A 123 3.85 14.80 -8.78
C SER A 123 4.58 14.57 -10.11
N LEU A 124 4.47 13.36 -10.68
CA LEU A 124 5.02 13.05 -11.99
C LEU A 124 4.30 13.78 -13.12
N ALA A 125 2.98 13.91 -13.07
CA ALA A 125 2.21 14.63 -14.08
C ALA A 125 2.57 16.12 -14.12
N ILE A 126 2.73 16.76 -12.94
CA ILE A 126 3.21 18.14 -12.82
C ILE A 126 4.62 18.26 -13.39
N LEU A 127 5.55 17.40 -12.97
CA LEU A 127 6.92 17.38 -13.49
C LEU A 127 6.94 17.24 -15.02
N PHE A 128 6.18 16.31 -15.58
CA PHE A 128 6.16 16.07 -17.02
C PHE A 128 5.56 17.24 -17.77
N ARG A 129 4.54 17.91 -17.22
CA ARG A 129 3.99 19.15 -17.79
C ARG A 129 5.00 20.28 -17.78
N GLU A 130 5.70 20.49 -16.66
CA GLU A 130 6.76 21.50 -16.55
C GLU A 130 7.89 21.26 -17.56
N GLU A 131 8.16 20.00 -17.89
CA GLU A 131 9.20 19.61 -18.84
C GLU A 131 8.73 19.50 -20.30
N GLY A 132 7.44 19.78 -20.58
CA GLY A 132 6.83 19.75 -21.92
C GLY A 132 6.60 18.34 -22.49
N LEU A 133 6.33 17.36 -21.63
CA LEU A 133 6.16 15.95 -22.00
C LEU A 133 4.73 15.42 -21.82
N ASP A 134 3.83 16.15 -21.15
CA ASP A 134 2.52 15.65 -20.75
C ASP A 134 1.61 15.27 -21.94
N GLU A 135 1.57 16.08 -23.01
CA GLU A 135 0.71 15.82 -24.18
C GLU A 135 0.97 14.48 -24.89
N ARG A 136 2.19 13.94 -24.77
CA ARG A 136 2.60 12.68 -25.41
C ARG A 136 2.87 11.55 -24.43
N THR A 137 2.46 11.70 -23.19
CA THR A 137 2.68 10.71 -22.13
C THR A 137 1.37 10.09 -21.68
N ILE A 138 1.33 8.76 -21.61
CA ILE A 138 0.26 8.02 -20.96
C ILE A 138 0.80 7.49 -19.63
N PHE A 139 0.11 7.81 -18.54
CA PHE A 139 0.38 7.24 -17.23
C PHE A 139 -0.56 6.05 -16.98
N TYR A 140 0.03 4.93 -16.57
CA TYR A 140 -0.69 3.79 -16.03
C TYR A 140 -0.51 3.81 -14.52
N CYS A 141 -1.57 4.06 -13.78
CA CYS A 141 -1.56 4.06 -12.32
C CYS A 141 -2.26 2.81 -11.84
N THR A 142 -1.56 1.96 -11.10
CA THR A 142 -2.12 0.72 -10.56
C THR A 142 -1.93 0.68 -9.07
N ASP A 143 -2.93 0.22 -8.34
CA ASP A 143 -2.84 -0.06 -6.92
C ASP A 143 -3.68 -1.28 -6.57
N ILE A 144 -3.31 -1.94 -5.47
CA ILE A 144 -4.00 -3.10 -4.93
C ILE A 144 -5.30 -2.72 -4.21
N SER A 145 -5.40 -1.46 -3.78
CA SER A 145 -6.51 -0.88 -3.04
C SER A 145 -7.47 -0.13 -3.97
N PRO A 146 -8.69 -0.65 -4.21
CA PRO A 146 -9.70 0.07 -5.00
C PRO A 146 -10.08 1.42 -4.39
N ALA A 147 -10.07 1.52 -3.06
CA ALA A 147 -10.38 2.78 -2.37
C ALA A 147 -9.30 3.85 -2.61
N ALA A 148 -8.03 3.45 -2.70
CA ALA A 148 -6.93 4.36 -3.02
C ALA A 148 -7.03 4.83 -4.48
N LEU A 149 -7.32 3.91 -5.41
CA LEU A 149 -7.57 4.25 -6.82
C LEU A 149 -8.72 5.24 -6.99
N ALA A 150 -9.84 5.06 -6.27
CA ALA A 150 -10.96 5.99 -6.33
C ALA A 150 -10.59 7.40 -5.85
N LYS A 151 -9.73 7.52 -4.83
CA LYS A 151 -9.21 8.82 -4.37
C LYS A 151 -8.26 9.44 -5.38
N ALA A 152 -7.35 8.63 -5.94
CA ALA A 152 -6.42 9.06 -6.98
C ALA A 152 -7.16 9.57 -8.22
N GLU A 153 -8.23 8.90 -8.62
CA GLU A 153 -9.08 9.30 -9.74
C GLU A 153 -9.85 10.61 -9.46
N ALA A 154 -10.31 10.80 -8.23
CA ALA A 154 -10.99 12.03 -7.83
C ALA A 154 -10.06 13.25 -7.86
N GLY A 155 -8.77 13.08 -7.55
CA GLY A 155 -7.77 14.15 -7.63
C GLY A 155 -7.98 15.28 -6.61
N ILE A 156 -8.62 14.98 -5.48
CA ILE A 156 -8.91 15.94 -4.41
C ILE A 156 -7.97 15.65 -3.25
N PHE A 157 -7.19 16.65 -2.85
CA PHE A 157 -6.22 16.57 -1.76
C PHE A 157 -6.53 17.63 -0.70
N ASP A 158 -6.35 17.27 0.57
CA ASP A 158 -6.52 18.18 1.69
C ASP A 158 -5.38 19.22 1.72
N LEU A 159 -5.65 20.40 2.30
CA LEU A 159 -4.70 21.53 2.36
C LEU A 159 -3.79 21.51 3.59
N ASP A 160 -3.92 20.50 4.45
CA ASP A 160 -3.35 20.45 5.81
C ASP A 160 -1.83 20.65 5.87
#